data_AF-A0A1H8RBJ8-F1
#
_entry.id   AF-A0A1H8RBJ8-F1
#
_cell.length_a   1.000
_cell.length_b   1.000
_cell.length_c   1.000
_cell.angle_alpha   90.00
_cell.angle_beta   90.00
_cell.angle_gamma   90.00
#
_symmetry.space_group_name_H-M   'P 1'
#
loop_
_entity.id
_entity.type
_entity.pdbx_description
1 polymer ?
#
loop_
_entity_poly.entity_id
_entity_poly.type
_entity_poly.pdbx_seq_one_letter_code
_entity_poly.pdbx_strand_id
1 'polypeptide(L)'
;MVRSTRSIRKVSFLFLVFCTAFALLLPFQASAKAIKPGKFTFAQDHLKVKENAETITITVRRISGKDGEVSVDYCNCSYSAAAGIDFIHVSGTLVFRDGETEKSFTVPIIDDKIKESKEAFLIRLKNPTGGATLDPHYSDYVEIIDND
;
A
#
# COMPACT_ATOMS: atom_id res chain seq x y z
N MET A 1 -8.28 38.78 -83.82
CA MET A 1 -8.94 40.07 -83.52
C MET A 1 -8.38 40.58 -82.19
N VAL A 2 -7.66 41.71 -82.26
CA VAL A 2 -7.24 42.66 -81.20
C VAL A 2 -6.37 42.16 -80.01
N ARG A 3 -5.15 42.72 -79.98
CA ARG A 3 -4.16 42.75 -78.89
C ARG A 3 -4.68 43.55 -77.69
N SER A 4 -4.25 43.24 -76.46
CA SER A 4 -3.90 44.33 -75.52
C SER A 4 -3.07 43.84 -74.33
N THR A 5 -1.93 44.50 -74.16
CA THR A 5 -1.00 44.44 -73.04
C THR A 5 -1.33 45.53 -72.00
N ARG A 6 -0.66 45.48 -70.84
CA ARG A 6 -0.55 46.47 -69.73
C ARG A 6 -1.50 46.19 -68.56
N SER A 7 -1.14 46.42 -67.29
CA SER A 7 0.05 46.99 -66.67
C SER A 7 0.02 46.61 -65.18
N ILE A 8 1.16 46.19 -64.65
CA ILE A 8 1.38 45.99 -63.22
C ILE A 8 1.57 47.38 -62.60
N ARG A 9 0.79 47.72 -61.57
CA ARG A 9 1.12 48.79 -60.62
C ARG A 9 1.33 48.15 -59.26
N LYS A 10 2.59 48.16 -58.80
CA LYS A 10 2.96 47.93 -57.41
C LYS A 10 2.28 49.02 -56.58
N VAL A 11 1.41 48.63 -55.66
CA VAL A 11 0.94 49.50 -54.59
C VAL A 11 1.69 49.05 -53.34
N SER A 12 2.69 49.83 -52.95
CA SER A 12 3.35 49.71 -51.65
C SER A 12 2.36 50.15 -50.58
N PHE A 13 1.97 49.23 -49.69
CA PHE A 13 1.30 49.57 -48.44
C PHE A 13 2.23 49.18 -47.29
N LEU A 14 2.83 50.21 -46.71
CA LEU A 14 3.57 50.19 -45.46
C LEU A 14 2.58 50.50 -44.33
N PHE A 15 2.13 49.49 -43.59
CA PHE A 15 1.51 49.58 -42.26
C PHE A 15 1.84 48.25 -41.54
N LEU A 16 2.87 48.21 -40.70
CA LEU A 16 2.84 48.42 -39.25
C LEU A 16 2.06 47.32 -38.49
N VAL A 17 2.82 46.47 -37.78
CA VAL A 17 2.42 45.56 -36.69
C VAL A 17 1.41 44.46 -37.05
N PHE A 18 1.92 43.36 -37.62
CA PHE A 18 1.38 42.05 -37.24
C PHE A 18 1.85 41.78 -35.82
N CYS A 19 0.97 42.05 -34.86
CA CYS A 19 1.10 41.57 -33.49
C CYS A 19 1.27 40.05 -33.59
N THR A 20 2.51 39.58 -33.49
CA THR A 20 2.81 38.17 -33.29
C THR A 20 2.30 37.82 -31.90
N ALA A 21 0.99 37.60 -31.76
CA ALA A 21 0.50 36.67 -30.77
C ALA A 21 0.99 35.28 -31.24
N PHE A 22 2.30 35.04 -31.07
CA PHE A 22 2.81 33.70 -30.91
C PHE A 22 2.17 33.23 -29.62
N ALA A 23 0.96 32.69 -29.74
CA ALA A 23 0.30 31.99 -28.67
C ALA A 23 1.31 30.92 -28.28
N LEU A 24 2.03 31.15 -27.19
CA LEU A 24 2.76 30.16 -26.43
C LEU A 24 1.71 29.17 -25.97
N LEU A 25 1.36 28.28 -26.89
CA LEU A 25 0.53 27.11 -26.67
C LEU A 25 1.45 26.17 -25.90
N LEU A 26 1.71 26.51 -24.63
CA LEU A 26 2.29 25.59 -23.69
C LEU A 26 1.38 24.36 -23.76
N PRO A 27 1.89 23.17 -24.10
CA PRO A 27 1.08 21.99 -23.97
C PRO A 27 0.62 21.94 -22.51
N PHE A 28 -0.69 21.90 -22.30
CA PHE A 28 -1.25 21.55 -21.00
C PHE A 28 -0.84 20.10 -20.75
N GLN A 29 0.34 19.91 -20.17
CA GLN A 29 0.83 18.58 -19.82
C GLN A 29 -0.01 18.09 -18.66
N ALA A 30 -1.07 17.34 -18.97
CA ALA A 30 -1.77 16.53 -17.99
C ALA A 30 -0.76 15.50 -17.45
N SER A 31 -0.19 15.76 -16.28
CA SER A 31 0.61 14.76 -15.57
C SER A 31 -0.34 13.72 -15.01
N ALA A 32 -0.36 12.52 -15.60
CA ALA A 32 -1.09 11.40 -15.04
C ALA A 32 -0.50 11.10 -13.65
N LYS A 33 -1.33 11.16 -12.61
CA LYS A 33 -0.91 10.82 -11.24
C LYS A 33 -0.37 9.39 -11.24
N ALA A 34 0.89 9.21 -10.84
CA ALA A 34 1.47 7.90 -10.64
C ALA A 34 0.71 7.15 -9.53
N ILE A 35 0.23 5.95 -9.83
CA ILE A 35 -0.46 5.07 -8.88
C ILE A 35 0.55 4.60 -7.82
N LYS A 36 0.18 4.71 -6.55
CA LYS A 36 0.97 4.23 -5.42
C LYS A 36 0.19 3.16 -4.64
N PRO A 37 0.36 1.87 -4.99
CA PRO A 37 -0.31 0.77 -4.29
C PRO A 37 0.10 0.59 -2.83
N GLY A 38 1.26 1.11 -2.41
CA GLY A 38 1.71 1.09 -1.01
C GLY A 38 2.48 -0.17 -0.62
N LYS A 39 2.80 -0.26 0.67
CA LYS A 39 3.54 -1.36 1.29
C LYS A 39 2.81 -1.87 2.53
N PHE A 40 2.84 -3.16 2.77
CA PHE A 40 2.27 -3.75 3.99
C PHE A 40 3.33 -3.93 5.08
N THR A 41 2.96 -3.59 6.31
CA THR A 41 3.79 -3.71 7.51
C THR A 41 2.91 -4.04 8.73
N PHE A 42 3.47 -4.64 9.78
CA PHE A 42 2.76 -4.75 11.05
C PHE A 42 2.69 -3.36 11.73
N ALA A 43 1.58 -3.10 12.44
CA ALA A 43 1.37 -1.81 13.08
C ALA A 43 2.10 -1.67 14.42
N GLN A 44 2.28 -2.80 15.10
CA GLN A 44 2.85 -2.90 16.43
C GLN A 44 4.31 -3.36 16.34
N ASP A 45 5.18 -2.69 17.08
CA ASP A 45 6.54 -3.18 17.35
C ASP A 45 6.50 -4.05 18.61
N HIS A 46 6.94 -5.31 18.53
CA HIS A 46 6.97 -6.26 19.67
C HIS A 46 5.61 -6.53 20.32
N LEU A 47 4.85 -7.48 19.76
CA LEU A 47 3.57 -7.88 20.32
C LEU A 47 3.75 -8.77 21.57
N LYS A 48 2.95 -8.49 22.60
CA LYS A 48 2.84 -9.32 23.81
C LYS A 48 1.39 -9.53 24.17
N VAL A 49 1.08 -10.73 24.65
CA VAL A 49 -0.26 -11.11 25.09
C VAL A 49 -0.16 -11.94 26.36
N LYS A 50 -1.14 -11.80 27.26
CA LYS A 50 -1.27 -12.71 28.40
C LYS A 50 -1.92 -14.00 27.94
N GLU A 51 -1.53 -15.13 28.50
CA GLU A 51 -2.08 -16.43 28.15
C GLU A 51 -3.63 -16.45 28.32
N ASN A 52 -4.15 -15.88 29.41
CA ASN A 52 -5.58 -15.70 29.68
C ASN A 52 -6.29 -14.58 28.89
N ALA A 53 -5.66 -14.00 27.86
CA ALA A 53 -6.28 -12.94 27.06
C ALA A 53 -7.34 -13.46 26.06
N GLU A 54 -7.47 -14.78 25.91
CA GLU A 54 -8.29 -15.51 24.92
C GLU A 54 -7.85 -15.29 23.46
N THR A 55 -7.55 -14.06 23.07
CA THR A 55 -7.12 -13.70 21.72
C THR A 55 -6.14 -12.53 21.72
N ILE A 56 -5.28 -12.47 20.71
CA ILE A 56 -4.51 -11.27 20.35
C ILE A 56 -4.99 -10.73 19.00
N THR A 57 -5.17 -9.41 18.91
CA THR A 57 -5.46 -8.71 17.65
C THR A 57 -4.17 -8.17 17.04
N ILE A 58 -3.86 -8.58 15.81
CA ILE A 58 -2.70 -8.15 15.05
C ILE A 58 -3.16 -7.19 13.96
N THR A 59 -2.54 -6.02 13.88
CA THR A 59 -2.91 -4.98 12.94
C THR A 59 -1.87 -4.87 11.84
N VAL A 60 -2.33 -4.81 10.60
CA VAL A 60 -1.51 -4.63 9.39
C VAL A 60 -1.82 -3.27 8.80
N ARG A 61 -0.77 -2.49 8.52
CA ARG A 61 -0.83 -1.17 7.90
C ARG A 61 -0.41 -1.24 6.44
N ARG A 62 -1.10 -0.46 5.61
CA ARG A 62 -0.73 -0.13 4.23
C ARG A 62 -0.14 1.29 4.22
N ILE A 63 1.18 1.38 4.05
CA ILE A 63 1.95 2.63 4.12
C ILE A 63 2.47 3.05 2.75
N SER A 64 2.96 4.29 2.63
CA SER A 64 3.61 4.83 1.42
C SER A 64 2.77 4.77 0.13
N GLY A 65 1.46 4.58 0.23
CA GLY A 65 0.53 4.50 -0.88
C GLY A 65 -0.79 3.86 -0.44
N LYS A 66 -1.89 4.26 -1.07
CA LYS A 66 -3.23 3.72 -0.80
C LYS A 66 -4.12 3.70 -2.04
N ASP A 67 -3.52 3.78 -3.22
CA ASP A 67 -4.24 3.81 -4.49
C ASP A 67 -4.52 2.38 -4.97
N GLY A 68 -5.75 2.10 -5.38
CA GLY A 68 -6.21 0.81 -5.87
C GLY A 68 -6.49 -0.22 -4.77
N GLU A 69 -7.18 -1.30 -5.17
CA GLU A 69 -7.38 -2.49 -4.34
C GLU A 69 -6.13 -3.38 -4.35
N VAL A 70 -5.73 -3.83 -3.17
CA VAL A 70 -4.55 -4.68 -2.95
C VAL A 70 -4.88 -5.71 -1.86
N SER A 71 -4.17 -6.82 -1.84
CA SER A 71 -4.29 -7.81 -0.76
C SER A 71 -2.94 -8.28 -0.26
N VAL A 72 -2.93 -8.87 0.94
CA VAL A 72 -1.78 -9.55 1.52
C VAL A 72 -2.23 -10.76 2.31
N ASP A 73 -1.52 -11.87 2.17
CA ASP A 73 -1.77 -13.07 2.96
C ASP A 73 -1.06 -12.96 4.30
N TYR A 74 -1.64 -13.55 5.34
CA TYR A 74 -1.02 -13.69 6.65
C TYR A 74 -1.03 -15.15 7.10
N CYS A 75 -0.08 -15.51 7.95
CA CYS A 75 -0.07 -16.75 8.71
C CYS A 75 0.77 -16.63 9.97
N ASN A 76 0.51 -17.49 10.96
CA ASN A 76 1.40 -17.70 12.11
C ASN A 76 2.05 -19.10 12.08
N CYS A 77 3.20 -19.24 12.73
CA CYS A 77 3.94 -20.49 12.87
C CYS A 77 4.52 -20.61 14.29
N SER A 78 4.72 -21.84 14.76
CA SER A 78 5.40 -22.09 16.03
C SER A 78 6.83 -21.57 16.04
N TYR A 79 7.28 -21.15 17.22
CA TYR A 79 8.68 -20.86 17.51
C TYR A 79 9.08 -21.55 18.82
N SER A 80 9.00 -20.88 19.98
CA SER A 80 9.06 -21.57 21.28
C SER A 80 7.68 -22.05 21.72
N ALA A 81 6.63 -21.27 21.42
CA ALA A 81 5.25 -21.68 21.59
C ALA A 81 4.84 -22.67 20.46
N ALA A 82 4.13 -23.73 20.84
CA ALA A 82 3.55 -24.79 20.02
C ALA A 82 2.09 -24.52 19.64
N ALA A 83 1.77 -24.68 18.35
CA ALA A 83 0.41 -24.54 17.86
C ALA A 83 -0.47 -25.70 18.36
N GLY A 84 -1.67 -25.37 18.84
CA GLY A 84 -2.59 -26.31 19.46
C GLY A 84 -2.33 -26.56 20.96
N ILE A 85 -1.26 -26.00 21.52
CA ILE A 85 -0.97 -26.02 22.95
C ILE A 85 -1.08 -24.60 23.51
N ASP A 86 -0.36 -23.62 22.96
CA ASP A 86 -0.35 -22.25 23.53
C ASP A 86 -1.10 -21.23 22.65
N PHE A 87 -1.26 -21.56 21.35
CA PHE A 87 -2.01 -20.73 20.42
C PHE A 87 -2.62 -21.56 19.27
N ILE A 88 -3.61 -20.99 18.57
CA ILE A 88 -4.20 -21.63 17.39
C ILE A 88 -3.55 -21.12 16.10
N HIS A 89 -3.19 -22.05 15.21
CA HIS A 89 -2.73 -21.69 13.86
C HIS A 89 -3.86 -21.03 13.06
N VAL A 90 -3.58 -19.85 12.50
CA VAL A 90 -4.46 -19.09 11.63
C VAL A 90 -3.71 -18.64 10.39
N SER A 91 -4.42 -18.62 9.27
CA SER A 91 -3.96 -18.00 8.03
C SER A 91 -5.15 -17.45 7.25
N GLY A 92 -4.89 -16.50 6.36
CA GLY A 92 -5.93 -15.88 5.55
C GLY A 92 -5.38 -14.76 4.68
N THR A 93 -6.29 -13.99 4.10
CA THR A 93 -5.97 -12.87 3.21
C THR A 93 -6.69 -11.61 3.67
N LEU A 94 -5.94 -10.53 3.85
CA LEU A 94 -6.49 -9.19 4.09
C LEU A 94 -6.59 -8.45 2.76
N VAL A 95 -7.81 -8.06 2.37
CA VAL A 95 -8.08 -7.27 1.17
C VAL A 95 -8.31 -5.82 1.58
N PHE A 96 -7.49 -4.90 1.08
CA PHE A 96 -7.59 -3.47 1.28
C PHE A 96 -8.15 -2.82 0.02
N ARG A 97 -9.31 -2.19 0.14
CA ARG A 97 -9.92 -1.39 -0.93
C ARG A 97 -9.13 -0.11 -1.17
N ASP A 98 -9.45 0.58 -2.26
CA ASP A 98 -8.90 1.91 -2.53
C ASP A 98 -9.07 2.83 -1.31
N GLY A 99 -7.96 3.46 -0.90
CA GLY A 99 -7.93 4.36 0.24
C GLY A 99 -7.86 3.69 1.63
N GLU A 100 -8.10 2.39 1.77
CA GLU A 100 -7.99 1.68 3.06
C GLU A 100 -6.52 1.52 3.48
N THR A 101 -6.21 1.85 4.74
CA THR A 101 -4.84 1.85 5.27
C THR A 101 -4.58 0.90 6.41
N GLU A 102 -5.60 0.33 7.06
CA GLU A 102 -5.45 -0.59 8.19
C GLU A 102 -6.46 -1.73 8.14
N LYS A 103 -6.03 -2.94 8.48
CA LYS A 103 -6.87 -4.11 8.77
C LYS A 103 -6.25 -4.95 9.87
N SER A 104 -7.03 -5.83 10.46
CA SER A 104 -6.57 -6.73 11.52
C SER A 104 -7.06 -8.15 11.33
N PHE A 105 -6.37 -9.06 11.99
CA PHE A 105 -6.80 -10.44 12.19
C PHE A 105 -6.53 -10.84 13.65
N THR A 106 -7.19 -11.90 14.12
CA THR A 106 -7.06 -12.39 15.50
C THR A 106 -6.40 -13.75 15.53
N VAL A 107 -5.58 -13.99 16.54
CA VAL A 107 -5.01 -15.31 16.87
C VAL A 107 -5.56 -15.71 18.23
N PRO A 108 -6.27 -16.85 18.35
CA PRO A 108 -6.65 -17.41 19.64
C PRO A 108 -5.43 -17.84 20.44
N ILE A 109 -5.43 -17.51 21.72
CA ILE A 109 -4.45 -17.94 22.74
C ILE A 109 -5.12 -19.00 23.60
N ILE A 110 -4.38 -20.05 23.95
CA ILE A 110 -4.86 -21.15 24.76
C ILE A 110 -4.30 -20.93 26.16
N ASP A 111 -5.19 -20.90 27.15
CA ASP A 111 -4.89 -20.74 28.58
C ASP A 111 -4.94 -22.11 29.25
N ASP A 112 -3.92 -22.45 30.02
CA ASP A 112 -3.93 -23.63 30.87
C ASP A 112 -3.69 -23.33 32.37
N LYS A 113 -3.11 -24.28 33.11
CA LYS A 113 -2.88 -24.16 34.57
C LYS A 113 -1.44 -24.48 34.96
N ILE A 114 -0.56 -24.54 33.98
CA ILE A 114 0.83 -24.95 34.10
C ILE A 114 1.64 -23.67 34.08
N LYS A 115 2.51 -23.51 35.09
CA LYS A 115 3.47 -22.42 35.09
C LYS A 115 4.51 -22.66 34.00
N GLU A 116 4.63 -21.71 33.08
CA GLU A 116 5.51 -21.81 31.93
C GLU A 116 6.55 -20.68 31.89
N SER A 117 7.55 -20.85 31.02
CA SER A 117 8.48 -19.77 30.72
C SER A 117 7.90 -18.83 29.66
N LYS A 118 8.57 -17.71 29.37
CA LYS A 118 8.10 -16.86 28.26
C LYS A 118 8.31 -17.57 26.94
N GLU A 119 7.23 -17.69 26.19
CA GLU A 119 7.24 -18.32 24.88
C GLU A 119 6.76 -17.34 23.80
N ALA A 120 6.98 -17.69 22.55
CA ALA A 120 6.58 -16.86 21.44
C ALA A 120 6.23 -17.69 20.21
N PHE A 121 5.30 -17.17 19.40
CA PHE A 121 5.04 -17.63 18.05
C PHE A 121 5.35 -16.54 17.03
N LEU A 122 5.51 -16.94 15.77
CA LEU A 122 5.94 -16.07 14.68
C LEU A 122 4.74 -15.71 13.80
N ILE A 123 4.62 -14.44 13.42
CA ILE A 123 3.61 -13.95 12.45
C ILE A 123 4.30 -13.47 11.18
N ARG A 124 3.66 -13.64 10.03
CA ARG A 124 4.24 -13.28 8.73
C ARG A 124 3.20 -12.83 7.72
N LEU A 125 3.54 -11.78 6.97
CA LEU A 125 2.85 -11.34 5.76
C LEU A 125 3.54 -11.90 4.51
N LYS A 126 2.76 -12.30 3.51
CA LYS A 126 3.26 -12.86 2.25
C LYS A 126 2.34 -12.52 1.07
N ASN A 127 2.84 -12.75 -0.14
CA ASN A 127 2.07 -12.66 -1.38
C ASN A 127 1.27 -11.36 -1.56
N PRO A 128 1.88 -10.16 -1.46
CA PRO A 128 1.15 -8.93 -1.75
C PRO A 128 0.69 -8.90 -3.22
N THR A 129 -0.50 -8.38 -3.47
CA THR A 129 -1.09 -8.26 -4.82
C THR A 129 -1.35 -6.80 -5.20
N GLY A 130 -1.83 -6.56 -6.43
CA GLY A 130 -2.21 -5.21 -6.88
C GLY A 130 -1.04 -4.21 -6.99
N GLY A 131 0.20 -4.71 -7.08
CA GLY A 131 1.41 -3.89 -7.15
C GLY A 131 1.91 -3.36 -5.81
N ALA A 132 1.26 -3.72 -4.69
CA ALA A 132 1.80 -3.48 -3.36
C ALA A 132 3.03 -4.34 -3.09
N THR A 133 3.86 -3.91 -2.14
CA THR A 133 5.03 -4.68 -1.68
C THR A 133 5.02 -4.87 -0.17
N LEU A 134 5.99 -5.60 0.36
CA LEU A 134 6.19 -5.75 1.81
C LEU A 134 7.24 -4.74 2.30
N ASP A 135 6.95 -4.11 3.43
CA ASP A 135 7.95 -3.39 4.22
C ASP A 135 8.87 -4.39 4.96
N PRO A 136 10.13 -4.06 5.34
CA PRO A 136 10.99 -4.99 6.06
C PRO A 136 10.39 -5.60 7.34
N HIS A 137 9.45 -4.90 7.99
CA HIS A 137 8.69 -5.42 9.14
C HIS A 137 7.44 -6.22 8.70
N TYR A 138 7.67 -7.24 7.86
CA TYR A 138 6.64 -8.17 7.40
C TYR A 138 6.57 -9.47 8.22
N SER A 139 7.46 -9.64 9.20
CA SER A 139 7.52 -10.78 10.10
C SER A 139 7.87 -10.29 11.49
N ASP A 140 7.20 -10.80 12.52
CA ASP A 140 7.47 -10.45 13.92
C ASP A 140 7.14 -11.62 14.86
N TYR A 141 7.55 -11.50 16.13
CA TYR A 141 7.20 -12.42 17.20
C TYR A 141 6.05 -11.87 18.04
N VAL A 142 5.20 -12.76 18.50
CA VAL A 142 4.21 -12.50 19.55
C VAL A 142 4.64 -13.26 20.78
N GLU A 143 5.00 -12.54 21.85
CA GLU A 143 5.34 -13.13 23.15
C GLU A 143 4.06 -13.46 23.93
N ILE A 144 3.98 -14.68 24.44
CA ILE A 144 2.94 -15.12 25.38
C ILE A 144 3.51 -14.99 26.79
N ILE A 145 2.74 -14.34 27.66
CA ILE A 145 3.07 -14.12 29.06
C ILE A 145 2.12 -14.97 29.91
N ASP A 146 2.68 -16.01 30.51
CA ASP A 146 2.03 -16.85 31.52
C ASP A 146 1.32 -16.01 32.60
N ASN A 147 0.13 -16.45 33.03
CA ASN A 147 -0.65 -15.82 34.11
C ASN A 147 -0.60 -16.54 35.46
N ASP A 148 0.12 -17.65 35.58
CA ASP A 148 0.19 -18.45 36.80
C ASP A 148 1.44 -18.24 37.68
#